data_AF-A0A402CLK1-F1
#
_entry.id   AF-A0A402CLK1-F1
#
_cell.length_a   1.000
_cell.length_b   1.000
_cell.length_c   1.000
_cell.angle_alpha   90.00
_cell.angle_beta   90.00
_cell.angle_gamma   90.00
#
_symmetry.space_group_name_H-M   'P 1'
#
loop_
_entity.id
_entity.type
_entity.pdbx_description
1 polymer ?
#
loop_
_entity_poly.entity_id
_entity_poly.type
_entity_poly.pdbx_seq_one_letter_code
_entity_poly.pdbx_strand_id
1 'polypeptide(L)' 'MIQNVSTYELFVGHTGATKEEFEPISQSLNALPVPWVESQDVSNAVLFLASDEARYITGVALPVDAGTLIK' A
#
# COMPACT_ATOMS: atom_id res chain seq x y z
N MET A 1 4.68 0.40 1.06
CA MET A 1 5.31 -0.56 0.12
C MET A 1 6.83 -0.55 0.33
N ILE A 2 7.51 -1.69 0.19
CA ILE A 2 8.96 -1.76 0.39
C ILE A 2 9.66 -1.31 -0.91
N GLN A 3 10.09 -0.04 -0.92
CA GLN A 3 10.72 0.62 -2.06
C GLN A 3 12.24 0.34 -2.06
N ASN A 4 12.65 -0.82 -2.59
CA ASN A 4 14.06 -1.19 -2.74
C ASN A 4 14.31 -1.93 -4.06
N VAL A 5 15.57 -1.96 -4.50
CA VAL A 5 15.98 -2.57 -5.77
C VAL A 5 15.58 -4.04 -5.86
N SER A 6 15.79 -4.83 -4.80
CA SER A 6 15.42 -6.25 -4.78
C SER A 6 13.92 -6.48 -5.01
N THR A 7 13.06 -5.62 -4.48
CA THR A 7 11.63 -5.65 -4.75
C THR A 7 11.36 -5.35 -6.22
N TYR A 8 11.95 -4.31 -6.79
CA TYR A 8 11.70 -3.94 -8.18
C TYR A 8 12.15 -5.03 -9.15
N GLU A 9 13.35 -5.57 -8.95
CA GLU A 9 13.88 -6.65 -9.80
C GLU A 9 12.99 -7.91 -9.76
N LEU A 10 12.44 -8.23 -8.58
CA LEU A 10 11.51 -9.35 -8.40
C LEU A 10 10.22 -9.17 -9.22
N PHE A 11 9.62 -7.98 -9.19
CA PHE A 11 8.33 -7.73 -9.84
C PHE A 11 8.47 -7.42 -11.34
N VAL A 12 9.52 -6.70 -11.73
CA VAL A 12 9.76 -6.30 -13.12
C VAL A 12 10.41 -7.45 -13.92
N GLY A 13 11.26 -8.27 -13.28
CA GLY A 13 11.83 -9.47 -13.90
C GLY A 13 13.19 -9.26 -14.59
N HIS A 14 13.91 -8.18 -14.27
CA HIS A 14 15.31 -8.01 -14.67
C HIS A 14 16.11 -7.26 -13.61
N THR A 15 17.44 -7.41 -13.65
CA THR A 15 18.37 -6.69 -12.79
C THR A 15 18.39 -5.20 -13.11
N GLY A 16 18.62 -4.36 -12.11
CA GLY A 16 18.68 -2.91 -12.26
C GLY A 16 17.33 -2.24 -12.53
N ALA A 17 16.22 -2.94 -12.25
CA ALA A 17 14.88 -2.41 -12.40
C ALA A 17 14.67 -1.14 -11.57
N THR A 18 14.01 -0.15 -12.16
CA THR A 18 13.75 1.14 -11.51
C THR A 18 12.39 1.18 -10.83
N LYS A 19 12.17 2.23 -10.04
CA LYS A 19 10.88 2.48 -9.40
C LYS A 19 9.79 2.74 -10.44
N GLU A 20 10.11 3.48 -11.50
CA GLU A 20 9.20 3.85 -12.57
C GLU A 20 8.72 2.64 -13.38
N GLU A 21 9.60 1.65 -13.57
CA GLU A 21 9.23 0.37 -14.21
C GLU A 21 8.29 -0.46 -13.31
N PHE A 22 8.43 -0.33 -11.99
CA PHE A 22 7.63 -1.05 -11.02
C PHE A 22 6.25 -0.43 -10.76
N GLU A 23 6.11 0.90 -10.85
CA GLU A 23 4.84 1.64 -10.68
C GLU A 23 3.62 1.01 -11.38
N PRO A 24 3.65 0.76 -12.69
CA PRO A 24 2.49 0.20 -13.40
C PRO A 24 2.17 -1.24 -12.96
N ILE A 25 3.19 -2.03 -12.61
CA ILE A 25 3.01 -3.40 -12.12
C ILE A 25 2.31 -3.36 -10.75
N SER A 26 2.80 -2.49 -9.86
CA SER A 26 2.22 -2.30 -8.54
C SER A 26 0.75 -1.83 -8.61
N GLN A 27 0.46 -0.85 -9.47
CA GLN A 27 -0.91 -0.38 -9.69
C GLN A 27 -1.83 -1.50 -10.22
N SER A 28 -1.30 -2.41 -11.04
CA SER A 28 -2.09 -3.53 -11.57
C SER A 28 -2.62 -4.47 -10.48
N LEU A 29 -2.02 -4.47 -9.29
CA LEU A 29 -2.46 -5.27 -8.13
C LEU A 29 -3.56 -4.58 -7.31
N ASN A 30 -3.81 -3.28 -7.51
CA ASN A 30 -4.75 -2.49 -6.70
C ASN A 30 -6.08 -2.27 -7.42
N ALA A 31 -7.18 -2.25 -6.66
CA ALA A 31 -8.49 -1.90 -7.22
C ALA A 31 -8.56 -0.41 -7.58
N LEU A 32 -7.93 0.46 -6.78
CA LEU A 32 -7.81 1.88 -7.06
C LEU A 32 -6.64 2.18 -8.01
N PRO A 33 -6.72 3.24 -8.83
CA PRO A 33 -5.68 3.60 -9.80
C PRO A 33 -4.51 4.35 -9.14
N VAL A 34 -3.93 3.76 -8.09
CA VAL A 34 -2.73 4.24 -7.41
C VAL A 34 -1.70 3.12 -7.33
N PRO A 35 -0.40 3.42 -7.48
CA PRO A 35 0.62 2.39 -7.48
C PRO A 35 0.82 1.78 -6.08
N TRP A 36 0.73 2.59 -5.03
CA TRP A 36 0.79 2.16 -3.64
C TRP A 36 0.22 3.24 -2.72
N VAL A 37 0.01 2.87 -1.47
CA VAL A 37 -0.25 3.83 -0.39
C VAL A 37 1.07 4.42 0.13
N GLU A 38 1.01 5.66 0.59
CA GLU A 38 2.10 6.36 1.24
C GLU A 38 2.03 6.16 2.76
N SER A 39 3.16 6.41 3.46
CA SER A 39 3.20 6.32 4.93
C SER A 39 2.18 7.24 5.61
N GLN A 40 1.85 8.37 4.97
CA GLN A 40 0.85 9.30 5.47
C GLN A 40 -0.56 8.70 5.48
N ASP A 41 -0.91 7.87 4.50
CA ASP A 41 -2.25 7.26 4.40
C ASP A 41 -2.49 6.31 5.58
N VAL A 42 -1.48 5.49 5.91
CA VAL A 42 -1.50 4.60 7.08
C VAL A 42 -1.52 5.43 8.37
N SER A 43 -0.73 6.50 8.45
CA SER A 43 -0.67 7.36 9.63
C SER A 43 -2.01 8.05 9.92
N ASN A 44 -2.76 8.44 8.87
CA ASN A 44 -4.10 9.01 9.01
C ASN A 44 -5.10 7.99 9.57
N ALA A 45 -5.05 6.73 9.11
CA ALA A 45 -5.89 5.67 9.67
C ALA A 45 -5.55 5.39 11.15
N VAL A 46 -4.26 5.39 11.50
CA VAL A 46 -3.81 5.28 12.90
C VAL A 46 -4.32 6.45 13.74
N LEU A 47 -4.21 7.68 13.24
CA LEU A 47 -4.72 8.87 13.92
C LEU A 47 -6.21 8.76 14.23
N PHE A 48 -7.02 8.32 13.26
CA PHE A 48 -8.44 8.05 13.47
C PHE A 48 -8.66 6.99 14.56
N LEU A 49 -8.01 5.83 14.44
CA LEU A 49 -8.16 4.73 15.40
C LEU A 49 -7.68 5.09 16.83
N ALA A 50 -6.73 6.01 16.96
CA ALA A 50 -6.23 6.50 18.23
C ALA A 50 -7.10 7.60 18.86
N SER A 51 -8.09 8.11 18.14
CA SER A 51 -8.94 9.22 18.57
C SER A 51 -10.22 8.75 19.29
N ASP A 52 -10.90 9.69 19.96
CA ASP A 52 -12.20 9.43 20.59
C ASP A 52 -13.30 9.07 19.56
N GLU A 53 -13.12 9.40 18.27
CA GLU A 53 -14.05 9.06 17.20
C GLU A 53 -14.12 7.54 16.97
N ALA A 54 -13.07 6.81 17.33
CA ALA A 54 -12.98 5.36 17.19
C ALA A 54 -13.13 4.60 18.53
N ARG A 55 -13.60 5.24 19.61
CA ARG A 55 -13.56 4.72 21.00
C ARG A 55 -14.19 3.34 21.24
N TYR A 56 -15.02 2.84 20.33
CA TYR A 56 -15.65 1.52 20.42
C TYR A 56 -15.30 0.58 19.25
N ILE A 57 -14.33 0.96 18.42
CA ILE A 57 -13.79 0.11 17.36
C ILE A 57 -12.71 -0.78 17.97
N THR A 58 -12.95 -2.10 17.96
CA THR A 58 -12.00 -3.10 18.46
C THR A 58 -12.18 -4.42 17.70
N GLY A 59 -11.11 -5.22 17.60
CA GLY A 59 -11.12 -6.52 16.92
C GLY A 59 -11.25 -6.46 15.39
N VAL A 60 -11.14 -5.27 14.79
CA VAL A 60 -11.27 -5.07 13.34
C VAL A 60 -9.90 -5.11 12.67
N ALA A 61 -9.78 -5.89 11.60
CA ALA A 61 -8.73 -5.71 10.60
C ALA A 61 -9.21 -4.64 9.60
N LEU A 62 -8.54 -3.49 9.56
CA LEU A 62 -8.87 -2.38 8.66
C LEU A 62 -7.80 -2.28 7.55
N PRO A 63 -8.08 -2.77 6.32
CA PRO A 63 -7.16 -2.62 5.20
C PRO A 63 -6.99 -1.16 4.80
N VAL A 64 -5.72 -0.75 4.64
CA VAL A 64 -5.31 0.53 4.03
C VAL A 64 -4.37 0.16 2.88
N ASP A 65 -4.94 -0.38 1.81
CA ASP A 65 -4.20 -1.16 0.81
C ASP A 65 -4.60 -0.83 -0.64
N ALA A 66 -5.31 0.28 -0.88
CA ALA A 66 -5.84 0.63 -2.19
C ALA A 66 -6.72 -0.48 -2.85
N GLY A 67 -7.28 -1.38 -2.04
CA GLY A 67 -8.14 -2.47 -2.47
C GLY A 67 -7.41 -3.70 -2.99
N THR A 68 -6.12 -3.90 -2.64
CA THR A 68 -5.38 -5.12 -3.01
C THR A 68 -6.11 -6.39 -2.56
N LEU A 69 -6.72 -6.42 -1.37
CA LEU A 69 -7.39 -7.63 -0.84
C LEU A 69 -8.72 -7.99 -1.52
N ILE A 70 -9.23 -7.15 -2.43
CA ILE A 70 -10.54 -7.35 -3.08
C ILE A 70 -10.48 -7.37 -4.61
N LYS A 71 -9.28 -7.32 -5.19
CA LYS A 71 -9.05 -7.40 -6.64
C LYS A 71 -8.64 -8.80 -7.06
#